data_AF-I3R7Z1-F1
#
_entry.id   AF-I3R7Z1-F1
#
_cell.length_a   1.000
_cell.length_b   1.000
_cell.length_c   1.000
_cell.angle_alpha   90.00
_cell.angle_beta   90.00
_cell.angle_gamma   90.00
#
_symmetry.space_group_name_H-M   'P 1'
#
loop_
_entity.id
_entity.type
_entity.pdbx_description
1 polymer ?
#
loop_
_entity_poly.entity_id
_entity_poly.type
_entity_poly.pdbx_seq_one_letter_code
_entity_poly.pdbx_strand_id
1 'polypeptide(L)'
;MTLTRVRTGSFDAANTVARRILGEDPFPTVFETIHVEPDDVRSSLETFRRYADQDLSFTDASSIYLCESRGTDAMLSFDDDFDGLVERIETGSLRQQSTLLLAIRKCRPGH
;
A
#
# COMPACT_ATOMS: atom_id res chain seq x y z
N MET A 1 8.90 -6.71 0.52
CA MET A 1 10.21 -7.18 0.04
C MET A 1 11.39 -6.52 0.75
N THR A 2 11.48 -5.19 0.76
CA THR A 2 12.58 -4.44 1.41
C THR A 2 12.74 -4.82 2.89
N LEU A 3 11.63 -4.85 3.64
CA LEU A 3 11.64 -5.32 5.03
C LEU A 3 12.18 -6.75 5.17
N THR A 4 11.70 -7.69 4.35
CA THR A 4 12.19 -9.07 4.35
C THR A 4 13.70 -9.10 4.10
N ARG A 5 14.20 -8.31 3.14
CA ARG A 5 15.63 -8.23 2.87
C ARG A 5 16.43 -7.68 4.05
N VAL A 6 15.95 -6.58 4.67
CA VAL A 6 16.60 -5.97 5.84
C VAL A 6 16.61 -6.91 7.03
N ARG A 7 15.51 -7.61 7.32
CA ARG A 7 15.39 -8.47 8.50
C ARG A 7 16.12 -9.80 8.37
N THR A 8 16.19 -10.35 7.17
CA THR A 8 16.78 -11.68 6.94
C THR A 8 18.18 -11.63 6.34
N GLY A 9 18.60 -10.47 5.80
CA GLY A 9 19.81 -10.34 4.98
C GLY A 9 19.73 -11.07 3.63
N SER A 10 18.66 -11.82 3.35
CA SER A 10 18.58 -12.78 2.24
C SER A 10 17.85 -12.19 1.01
N PHE A 11 18.52 -12.25 -0.14
CA PHE A 11 17.89 -11.94 -1.43
C PHE A 11 16.79 -12.94 -1.75
N ASP A 12 17.08 -14.23 -1.58
CA ASP A 12 16.15 -15.30 -1.92
C ASP A 12 14.84 -15.18 -1.14
N ALA A 13 14.93 -14.92 0.17
CA ALA A 13 13.75 -14.69 0.99
C ALA A 13 12.93 -13.48 0.51
N ALA A 14 13.59 -12.37 0.15
CA ALA A 14 12.92 -11.20 -0.39
C ALA A 14 12.30 -11.47 -1.77
N ASN A 15 13.00 -12.21 -2.63
CA ASN A 15 12.54 -12.60 -3.96
C ASN A 15 11.36 -13.56 -3.90
N THR A 16 11.32 -14.49 -2.95
CA THR A 16 10.14 -15.32 -2.69
C THR A 16 8.92 -14.47 -2.34
N VAL A 17 9.08 -13.41 -1.53
CA VAL A 17 7.99 -12.46 -1.26
C VAL A 17 7.56 -11.73 -2.54
N ALA A 18 8.48 -11.34 -3.42
CA ALA A 18 8.18 -10.76 -4.72
C ALA A 18 7.28 -11.67 -5.56
N ARG A 19 7.72 -12.91 -5.75
CA ARG A 19 7.04 -13.92 -6.56
C ARG A 19 5.64 -14.20 -6.02
N ARG A 20 5.48 -14.20 -4.69
CA ARG A 20 4.17 -14.33 -4.05
C ARG A 20 3.27 -13.10 -4.28
N ILE A 21 3.83 -11.89 -4.25
CA ILE A 21 3.08 -10.66 -4.56
C ILE A 21 2.57 -10.69 -6.01
N LEU A 22 3.43 -11.14 -6.94
CA LEU A 22 3.12 -11.21 -8.35
C LEU A 22 2.27 -12.44 -8.75
N GLY A 23 2.06 -13.40 -7.84
CA GLY A 23 1.37 -14.65 -8.16
C GLY A 23 2.13 -15.53 -9.16
N GLU A 24 3.46 -15.53 -9.11
CA GLU A 24 4.29 -16.39 -9.95
C GLU A 24 4.32 -17.83 -9.39
N ASP A 25 4.25 -18.83 -10.27
CA ASP A 25 4.28 -20.26 -9.93
C ASP A 25 5.35 -20.55 -8.84
N PRO A 26 5.02 -21.26 -7.74
CA PRO A 26 3.77 -21.96 -7.45
C PRO A 26 2.73 -21.12 -6.67
N PHE A 27 2.91 -19.80 -6.55
CA PHE A 27 2.06 -18.97 -5.71
C PHE A 27 0.80 -18.51 -6.45
N PRO A 28 -0.40 -18.65 -5.85
CA PRO A 28 -1.61 -18.13 -6.45
C PRO A 28 -1.61 -16.59 -6.47
N THR A 29 -2.28 -16.00 -7.46
CA THR A 29 -2.55 -14.56 -7.49
C THR A 29 -3.55 -14.18 -6.39
N VAL A 30 -3.04 -13.64 -5.29
CA VAL A 30 -3.85 -13.19 -4.15
C VAL A 30 -3.85 -11.66 -3.98
N PHE A 31 -3.02 -10.98 -4.76
CA PHE A 31 -2.91 -9.52 -4.78
C PHE A 31 -3.26 -8.99 -6.16
N GLU A 32 -3.94 -7.86 -6.19
CA GLU A 32 -4.16 -7.08 -7.40
C GLU A 32 -3.09 -5.99 -7.46
N THR A 33 -2.26 -6.01 -8.50
CA THR A 33 -1.29 -4.94 -8.76
C THR A 33 -1.95 -3.86 -9.59
N ILE A 34 -2.00 -2.66 -9.02
CA ILE A 34 -2.57 -1.49 -9.63
C ILE A 34 -1.50 -0.75 -10.44
N HIS A 35 -1.85 -0.34 -11.65
CA HIS A 35 -1.07 0.60 -12.44
C HIS A 35 -1.65 2.00 -12.25
N VAL A 36 -0.79 2.98 -12.00
CA VAL A 36 -1.16 4.38 -11.83
C VAL A 36 -1.16 5.03 -13.22
N GLU A 37 -2.34 5.45 -13.67
CA GLU A 37 -2.54 6.12 -14.96
C GLU A 37 -2.37 7.64 -14.84
N PRO A 38 -2.21 8.38 -15.96
CA PRO A 38 -2.06 9.84 -15.92
C PRO A 38 -3.20 10.58 -15.20
N ASP A 39 -4.42 10.06 -15.27
CA ASP A 39 -5.58 10.62 -14.57
C ASP A 39 -5.53 10.35 -13.06
N ASP A 40 -4.97 9.21 -12.65
CA ASP A 40 -4.71 8.92 -11.23
C ASP A 40 -3.70 9.92 -10.66
N VAL A 41 -2.64 10.24 -11.42
CA VAL A 41 -1.65 11.25 -11.01
C VAL A 41 -2.28 12.63 -10.84
N ARG A 42 -3.14 13.05 -11.77
CA ARG A 42 -3.84 14.34 -11.68
C ARG A 42 -4.75 14.40 -10.46
N SER A 43 -5.50 13.33 -10.20
CA SER A 43 -6.40 13.25 -9.05
C SER A 43 -5.63 13.16 -7.73
N SER A 44 -4.46 12.51 -7.74
CA SER A 44 -3.54 12.48 -6.61
C SER A 44 -2.99 13.87 -6.30
N LEU A 45 -2.75 14.73 -7.30
CA LEU A 45 -2.36 16.13 -7.09
C LEU A 45 -3.48 16.96 -6.44
N GLU A 46 -4.73 16.71 -6.81
CA GLU A 46 -5.88 17.35 -6.16
C GLU A 46 -5.98 16.92 -4.69
N THR A 47 -5.76 15.64 -4.41
CA THR A 47 -5.71 15.09 -3.05
C THR A 47 -4.55 15.68 -2.25
N PHE A 48 -3.37 15.79 -2.85
CA PHE A 48 -2.20 16.42 -2.24
C PHE A 48 -2.47 17.88 -1.86
N ARG A 49 -3.15 18.63 -2.73
CA ARG A 49 -3.55 20.02 -2.44
C ARG A 49 -4.64 20.11 -1.37
N ARG A 50 -5.53 19.12 -1.28
CA ARG A 50 -6.58 19.05 -0.24
C ARG A 50 -5.99 18.93 1.16
N TYR A 51 -4.90 18.19 1.30
CA TYR A 51 -4.19 17.97 2.55
C TYR A 51 -2.94 18.86 2.70
N ALA A 52 -2.94 20.05 2.08
CA ALA A 52 -1.79 20.95 2.11
C ALA A 52 -1.46 21.50 3.52
N ASP A 53 -2.38 21.35 4.48
CA ASP A 53 -2.19 21.67 5.90
C ASP A 53 -1.59 20.50 6.71
N GLN A 54 -1.39 19.33 6.07
CA GLN A 54 -0.76 18.15 6.64
C GLN A 54 0.62 17.92 6.01
N ASP A 55 1.51 17.23 6.73
CA ASP A 55 2.87 16.92 6.25
C ASP A 55 2.89 15.64 5.39
N LEU A 56 1.96 15.52 4.44
CA LEU A 56 1.87 14.36 3.55
C LEU A 56 2.80 14.51 2.35
N SER A 57 3.49 13.44 1.96
CA SER A 57 4.18 13.40 0.68
C SER A 57 3.18 13.21 -0.48
N PHE A 58 3.63 13.49 -1.72
CA PHE A 58 2.81 13.19 -2.90
C PHE A 58 2.46 11.70 -3.02
N THR A 59 3.36 10.81 -2.57
CA THR A 59 3.11 9.36 -2.56
C THR A 59 2.04 8.96 -1.54
N ASP A 60 1.94 9.67 -0.41
CA ASP A 60 0.89 9.41 0.59
C ASP A 60 -0.47 9.88 0.06
N ALA A 61 -0.52 11.09 -0.50
CA ALA A 61 -1.72 11.61 -1.15
C ALA A 61 -2.18 10.71 -2.32
N SER A 62 -1.25 10.15 -3.09
CA SER A 62 -1.57 9.19 -4.15
C SER A 62 -2.16 7.90 -3.56
N SER A 63 -1.59 7.42 -2.46
CA SER A 63 -2.07 6.20 -1.78
C SER A 63 -3.48 6.37 -1.21
N ILE A 64 -3.78 7.54 -0.62
CA ILE A 64 -5.12 7.91 -0.14
C ILE A 64 -6.11 7.93 -1.31
N TYR A 65 -5.79 8.66 -2.38
CA TYR A 65 -6.64 8.73 -3.58
C TYR A 65 -6.95 7.34 -4.15
N LEU A 66 -5.93 6.48 -4.30
CA LEU A 66 -6.09 5.13 -4.86
C LEU A 66 -6.93 4.22 -3.96
N CYS A 67 -6.90 4.41 -2.64
CA CYS A 67 -7.75 3.69 -1.70
C CYS A 67 -9.21 4.16 -1.81
N GLU A 68 -9.44 5.48 -1.81
CA GLU A 68 -10.76 6.08 -1.96
C GLU A 68 -11.42 5.70 -3.29
N SER A 69 -10.69 5.87 -4.41
CA SER A 69 -11.23 5.66 -5.77
C SER A 69 -11.60 4.22 -6.07
N ARG A 70 -10.95 3.25 -5.41
CA ARG A 70 -11.22 1.81 -5.59
C ARG A 70 -12.12 1.21 -4.51
N GLY A 71 -12.58 2.01 -3.55
CA GLY A 71 -13.41 1.52 -2.43
C GLY A 71 -12.69 0.45 -1.60
N THR A 72 -11.40 0.67 -1.32
CA THR A 72 -10.64 -0.20 -0.42
C THR A 72 -11.04 0.11 1.02
N ASP A 73 -11.35 -0.92 1.80
CA ASP A 73 -11.84 -0.74 3.17
C ASP A 73 -10.72 -0.29 4.13
N ALA A 74 -9.50 -0.79 3.92
CA ALA A 74 -8.37 -0.49 4.79
C ALA A 74 -7.02 -0.52 4.06
N MET A 75 -6.07 0.22 4.63
CA MET A 75 -4.70 0.31 4.15
C MET A 75 -3.76 -0.40 5.13
N LEU A 76 -2.93 -1.31 4.62
CA LEU A 76 -1.81 -1.84 5.39
C LEU A 76 -0.60 -0.95 5.14
N SER A 77 -0.13 -0.26 6.18
CA SER A 77 1.05 0.60 6.13
C SER A 77 1.91 0.45 7.39
N PHE A 78 3.21 0.69 7.24
CA PHE A 78 4.16 0.83 8.35
C PHE A 78 4.28 2.29 8.81
N ASP A 79 3.75 3.21 8.01
CA ASP A 79 3.74 4.64 8.27
C ASP A 79 2.46 5.03 9.01
N ASP A 80 2.59 5.81 10.07
CA ASP A 80 1.49 6.33 10.87
C ASP A 80 0.97 7.66 10.34
N ASP A 81 1.60 8.25 9.33
CA ASP A 81 1.13 9.48 8.66
C ASP A 81 -0.29 9.32 8.03
N PHE A 82 -0.79 8.09 7.89
CA PHE A 82 -2.15 7.79 7.42
C PHE A 82 -3.22 7.76 8.53
N ASP A 83 -2.82 7.85 9.81
CA ASP A 83 -3.74 7.71 10.93
C ASP A 83 -4.79 8.82 10.95
N GLY A 84 -6.07 8.42 10.95
CA GLY A 84 -7.20 9.34 10.87
C GLY A 84 -7.59 9.76 9.45
N LEU A 85 -6.82 9.37 8.42
CA LEU A 85 -7.13 9.64 7.02
C LEU A 85 -7.78 8.43 6.33
N VAL A 86 -7.27 7.23 6.61
CA VAL A 86 -7.79 5.95 6.10
C VAL A 86 -7.74 4.93 7.25
N GLU A 87 -8.64 3.94 7.28
CA GLU A 87 -8.55 2.83 8.24
C GLU A 87 -7.22 2.08 8.02
N ARG A 88 -6.28 2.23 8.96
CA ARG A 88 -4.96 1.59 8.88
C ARG A 88 -4.94 0.29 9.66
N ILE A 89 -4.46 -0.78 9.01
CA ILE A 89 -4.12 -2.03 9.69
C ILE A 89 -2.66 -1.93 10.13
N GLU A 90 -2.44 -1.89 11.44
CA GLU A 90 -1.09 -1.82 12.00
C GLU A 90 -0.31 -3.11 11.79
N THR A 91 0.98 -2.99 11.44
CA THR A 91 1.87 -4.12 11.14
C THR A 91 2.86 -4.47 12.26
N GLY A 92 2.64 -3.97 13.48
CA GLY A 92 3.57 -4.08 14.61
C GLY A 92 4.64 -2.98 14.61
N SER A 93 5.51 -2.93 15.62
CA SER A 93 6.28 -1.73 16.01
C SER A 93 7.44 -1.29 15.09
N LEU A 94 7.47 -1.67 13.82
CA LEU A 94 8.60 -1.37 12.94
C LEU A 94 8.27 -0.27 11.95
N ARG A 95 8.81 0.92 12.23
CA ARG A 95 8.88 2.02 11.26
C ARG A 95 9.91 1.67 10.18
N GLN A 96 9.47 1.53 8.94
CA GLN A 96 10.37 1.54 7.77
C GLN A 96 9.92 2.67 6.85
N GLN A 97 10.83 3.61 6.54
CA GLN A 97 10.61 4.77 5.67
C GLN A 97 10.46 4.41 4.18
N SER A 98 9.93 3.23 3.88
CA SER A 98 9.71 2.77 2.52
C SER A 98 8.25 2.36 2.43
N THR A 99 7.44 3.24 1.85
CA THR A 99 6.01 3.05 1.61
C THR A 99 5.81 1.79 0.76
N LEU A 100 5.59 0.65 1.43
CA LEU A 100 5.04 -0.54 0.80
C LEU A 100 3.54 -0.48 1.07
N LEU A 101 2.79 0.03 0.11
CA LEU A 101 1.34 0.10 0.20
C LEU A 101 0.76 -1.27 -0.15
N LEU A 102 -0.03 -1.83 0.76
CA LEU A 102 -0.90 -2.95 0.44
C LEU A 102 -2.34 -2.56 0.77
N ALA A 103 -3.11 -2.26 -0.26
CA ALA A 103 -4.55 -2.03 -0.16
C ALA A 103 -5.26 -3.39 0.03
N ILE A 104 -6.08 -3.50 1.08
CA ILE A 104 -6.84 -4.72 1.38
C ILE A 104 -8.32 -4.42 1.21
N ARG A 105 -8.94 -5.00 0.18
CA ARG A 105 -10.39 -5.04 0.06
C ARG A 105 -10.92 -6.23 0.85
N LYS A 106 -11.75 -5.99 1.86
CA LYS A 106 -12.38 -7.07 2.64
C LYS A 106 -13.50 -7.67 1.80
N CYS A 107 -13.29 -8.85 1.24
CA CYS A 107 -14.39 -9.63 0.67
C CYS A 107 -15.42 -9.89 1.79
N ARG A 108 -16.58 -9.22 1.73
CA ARG A 108 -17.72 -9.61 2.55
C ARG A 108 -18.15 -11.01 2.11
N PRO A 109 -18.26 -11.99 3.02
CA PRO A 109 -18.83 -13.28 2.66
C PRO A 109 -20.28 -13.05 2.22
N GLY A 110 -20.62 -13.48 1.00
CA GLY A 110 -21.96 -13.36 0.45
C GLY A 110 -22.98 -14.18 1.24
N HIS A 111 -24.20 -13.64 1.33
CA HIS A 111 -25.43 -14.37 1.65
C HIS A 111 -25.80 -15.32 0.53
#